data_AF-A0A1V8ZZ38-F1
#
_entry.id   AF-A0A1V8ZZ38-F1
#
_cell.length_a   1.000
_cell.length_b   1.000
_cell.length_c   1.000
_cell.angle_alpha   90.00
_cell.angle_beta   90.00
_cell.angle_gamma   90.00
#
_symmetry.space_group_name_H-M   'P 1'
#
loop_
_entity.id
_entity.type
_entity.pdbx_description
1 polymer ?
#
loop_
_entity_poly.entity_id
_entity_poly.type
_entity_poly.pdbx_seq_one_letter_code
_entity_poly.pdbx_strand_id
1 'polypeptide(L)'
;MTWLWLVGPLVLGAGALVPVLLRRRRPDPGGTEVRARAACLRLAHHVEVPPPVPPGDDHTTTLLRRATERWHSAGAVLADATTAEEFRLAERIATEGLAHTRDAYARLGLPFAE
;
A
#
# COMPACT_ATOMS: atom_id res chain seq x y z
N MET A 1 -47.17 37.43 -7.20
CA MET A 1 -47.39 35.98 -6.95
C MET A 1 -46.59 35.14 -7.96
N THR A 2 -45.25 35.15 -7.89
CA THR A 2 -44.40 34.43 -8.88
C THR A 2 -43.04 34.02 -8.30
N TRP A 3 -42.89 33.86 -6.98
CA TRP A 3 -41.57 33.55 -6.38
C TRP A 3 -41.44 32.11 -5.84
N LEU A 4 -42.55 31.41 -5.54
CA LEU A 4 -42.49 30.12 -4.83
C LEU A 4 -42.20 28.87 -5.68
N TRP A 5 -42.12 28.97 -7.01
CA TRP A 5 -42.03 27.80 -7.88
C TRP A 5 -40.60 27.30 -8.15
N LEU A 6 -39.57 28.06 -7.78
CA LEU A 6 -38.18 27.71 -8.10
C LEU A 6 -37.44 26.91 -7.01
N VAL A 7 -38.03 26.74 -5.83
CA VAL A 7 -37.35 26.08 -4.71
C VAL A 7 -37.45 24.55 -4.80
N GLY A 8 -38.53 24.02 -5.40
CA GLY A 8 -38.78 22.58 -5.52
C GLY A 8 -37.77 21.80 -6.38
N PRO A 9 -37.41 22.27 -7.60
CA PRO A 9 -36.52 21.52 -8.49
C PRO A 9 -35.06 21.55 -8.04
N LEU A 10 -34.63 22.62 -7.37
CA LEU A 10 -33.24 22.83 -6.98
C LEU A 10 -32.81 21.88 -5.85
N VAL A 11 -33.71 21.56 -4.91
CA VAL A 11 -33.42 20.68 -3.78
C VAL A 11 -33.37 19.20 -4.21
N LEU A 12 -34.16 18.79 -5.20
CA LEU A 12 -34.15 17.42 -5.74
C LEU A 12 -32.92 17.12 -6.61
N GLY A 13 -32.40 18.10 -7.35
CA GLY A 13 -31.15 17.94 -8.11
C GLY A 13 -29.91 17.78 -7.23
N ALA A 14 -29.87 18.45 -6.07
CA ALA A 14 -28.77 18.35 -5.12
C ALA A 14 -28.74 16.98 -4.40
N GLY A 15 -29.90 16.42 -4.05
CA GLY A 15 -30.00 15.12 -3.37
C GLY A 15 -29.54 13.92 -4.21
N ALA A 16 -29.67 13.99 -5.54
CA ALA A 16 -29.31 12.88 -6.44
C ALA A 16 -27.81 12.81 -6.79
N LEU A 17 -27.06 13.92 -6.67
CA LEU A 17 -25.63 13.96 -6.95
C LEU A 17 -24.76 13.49 -5.77
N VAL A 18 -25.26 13.65 -4.54
CA VAL A 18 -24.58 13.23 -3.30
C VAL A 18 -24.28 11.72 -3.27
N PRO A 19 -25.22 10.79 -3.55
CA PRO A 19 -24.95 9.36 -3.47
C PRO A 19 -23.94 8.89 -4.53
N VAL A 20 -23.88 9.52 -5.70
CA VAL A 20 -22.94 9.15 -6.78
C VAL A 20 -21.49 9.52 -6.42
N LEU A 21 -21.29 10.67 -5.77
CA LEU A 21 -19.97 11.09 -5.26
C LEU A 21 -19.50 10.25 -4.07
N LEU A 22 -20.41 9.85 -3.18
CA LEU A 22 -20.11 8.94 -2.06
C LEU A 22 -19.84 7.50 -2.52
N ARG A 23 -20.49 7.03 -3.58
CA ARG A 23 -20.31 5.67 -4.11
C ARG A 23 -18.94 5.45 -4.76
N ARG A 24 -18.28 6.51 -5.26
CA ARG A 24 -16.92 6.44 -5.83
C ARG A 24 -15.80 6.28 -4.79
N ARG A 25 -16.09 6.46 -3.50
CA ARG A 25 -15.05 6.49 -2.45
C ARG A 25 -15.12 5.36 -1.44
N ARG A 26 -15.99 4.36 -1.59
CA ARG A 26 -15.89 3.18 -0.71
C ARG A 26 -14.63 2.40 -1.12
N PRO A 27 -13.58 2.37 -0.28
CA PRO A 27 -12.47 1.47 -0.50
C PRO A 27 -13.06 0.08 -0.43
N ASP A 28 -12.95 -0.69 -1.50
CA ASP A 28 -13.29 -2.10 -1.45
C ASP A 28 -12.34 -2.79 -0.47
N PRO A 29 -12.82 -3.24 0.70
CA PRO A 29 -11.94 -3.81 1.72
C PRO A 29 -11.23 -5.08 1.18
N GLY A 30 -11.89 -5.84 0.30
CA GLY A 30 -11.28 -6.99 -0.36
C GLY A 30 -10.09 -6.59 -1.24
N GLY A 31 -10.22 -5.51 -2.02
CA GLY A 31 -9.13 -4.96 -2.81
C GLY A 31 -7.95 -4.44 -1.99
N THR A 32 -8.16 -3.94 -0.76
CA THR A 32 -7.05 -3.54 0.13
C THR A 32 -6.31 -4.72 0.72
N GLU A 33 -7.02 -5.77 1.13
CA GLU A 33 -6.42 -6.98 1.68
C GLU A 33 -5.53 -7.70 0.66
N VAL A 34 -6.05 -7.89 -0.56
CA VAL A 34 -5.30 -8.56 -1.64
C VAL A 34 -4.03 -7.81 -1.98
N ARG A 35 -4.06 -6.48 -2.05
CA ARG A 35 -2.88 -5.66 -2.33
C ARG A 35 -1.85 -5.74 -1.20
N ALA A 36 -2.29 -5.70 0.06
CA ALA A 36 -1.40 -5.84 1.21
C ALA A 36 -0.70 -7.21 1.22
N ARG A 37 -1.45 -8.30 1.02
CA ARG A 37 -0.89 -9.65 0.89
C ARG A 37 0.08 -9.77 -0.28
N ALA A 38 -0.28 -9.25 -1.45
CA ALA A 38 0.58 -9.27 -2.63
C ALA A 38 1.89 -8.48 -2.40
N ALA A 39 1.83 -7.32 -1.75
CA ALA A 39 3.02 -6.56 -1.40
C ALA A 39 3.92 -7.30 -0.40
N CYS A 40 3.34 -7.89 0.66
CA CYS A 40 4.08 -8.71 1.62
C CYS A 40 4.75 -9.92 0.97
N LEU A 41 4.05 -10.65 0.09
CA LEU A 41 4.60 -11.82 -0.61
C LEU A 41 5.74 -11.44 -1.56
N ARG A 42 5.59 -10.33 -2.29
CA ARG A 42 6.69 -9.81 -3.13
C ARG A 42 7.90 -9.43 -2.30
N LEU A 43 7.70 -8.79 -1.15
CA LEU A 43 8.81 -8.46 -0.26
C LEU A 43 9.47 -9.72 0.30
N ALA A 44 8.68 -10.71 0.72
CA ALA A 44 9.16 -12.01 1.20
C ALA A 44 10.14 -12.65 0.21
N HIS A 45 9.76 -12.70 -1.08
CA HIS A 45 10.59 -13.26 -2.14
C HIS A 45 12.01 -12.68 -2.18
N HIS A 46 12.14 -11.37 -1.91
CA HIS A 46 13.42 -10.67 -1.96
C HIS A 46 14.25 -10.76 -0.67
N VAL A 47 13.61 -10.98 0.48
CA VAL A 47 14.28 -10.97 1.81
C VAL A 47 14.55 -12.37 2.36
N GLU A 48 13.84 -13.41 1.90
CA GLU A 48 14.09 -14.80 2.31
C GLU A 48 15.43 -15.32 1.80
N VAL A 49 15.81 -14.94 0.58
CA VAL A 49 17.09 -15.30 -0.04
C VAL A 49 17.76 -14.03 -0.57
N PRO A 50 18.36 -13.21 0.31
CA PRO A 50 18.99 -11.98 -0.11
C PRO A 50 20.25 -12.27 -0.94
N PRO A 51 20.61 -11.40 -1.91
CA PRO A 51 21.82 -11.56 -2.69
C PRO A 51 23.08 -11.40 -1.81
N PRO A 52 24.20 -12.03 -2.19
CA PRO A 52 25.46 -11.86 -1.49
C PRO A 52 25.95 -10.40 -1.59
N VAL A 53 26.33 -9.83 -0.45
CA VAL A 53 26.87 -8.46 -0.38
C VAL A 53 28.41 -8.51 -0.32
N PRO A 54 29.13 -7.71 -1.11
CA PRO A 54 30.59 -7.62 -1.03
C PRO A 54 31.06 -7.22 0.38
N PRO A 55 32.18 -7.78 0.87
CA PRO A 55 32.73 -7.40 2.17
C PRO A 55 33.08 -5.91 2.19
N GLY A 56 32.62 -5.19 3.22
CA GLY A 56 32.83 -3.75 3.39
C GLY A 56 31.73 -2.85 2.82
N ASP A 57 30.69 -3.39 2.17
CA ASP A 57 29.51 -2.62 1.78
C ASP A 57 28.42 -2.64 2.87
N ASP A 58 28.72 -1.95 3.97
CA ASP A 58 27.81 -1.82 5.13
C ASP A 58 26.49 -1.13 4.77
N HIS A 59 26.49 -0.31 3.72
CA HIS A 59 25.30 0.40 3.29
C HIS A 59 24.29 -0.53 2.64
N THR A 60 24.71 -1.37 1.70
CA THR A 60 23.85 -2.38 1.07
C THR A 60 23.36 -3.40 2.11
N THR A 61 24.24 -3.81 3.02
CA THR A 61 23.87 -4.66 4.17
C THR A 61 22.78 -4.01 5.02
N THR A 62 22.89 -2.70 5.30
CA THR A 62 21.87 -1.96 6.07
C THR A 62 20.54 -1.85 5.33
N LEU A 63 20.55 -1.64 4.01
CA LEU A 63 19.33 -1.60 3.20
C LEU A 63 18.58 -2.94 3.23
N LEU A 64 19.29 -4.06 3.02
CA LEU A 64 18.69 -5.39 3.06
C LEU A 64 18.16 -5.71 4.47
N ARG A 65 18.89 -5.35 5.53
CA ARG A 65 18.40 -5.47 6.91
C ARG A 65 17.11 -4.69 7.13
N ARG A 66 17.04 -3.44 6.67
CA ARG A 66 15.81 -2.63 6.77
C ARG A 66 14.66 -3.25 5.98
N ALA A 67 14.92 -3.81 4.80
CA ALA A 67 13.90 -4.52 4.03
C ALA A 67 13.33 -5.71 4.83
N THR A 68 14.18 -6.52 5.47
CA THR A 68 13.76 -7.62 6.34
C THR A 68 12.97 -7.14 7.56
N GLU A 69 13.38 -6.05 8.21
CA GLU A 69 12.63 -5.44 9.32
C GLU A 69 11.24 -4.99 8.89
N ARG A 70 11.11 -4.38 7.70
CA ARG A 70 9.82 -3.99 7.13
C ARG A 70 8.96 -5.19 6.78
N TRP A 71 9.55 -6.28 6.29
CA TRP A 71 8.82 -7.52 6.04
C TRP A 71 8.20 -8.10 7.31
N HIS A 72 8.98 -8.22 8.40
CA HIS A 72 8.43 -8.66 9.69
C HIS A 72 7.34 -7.72 10.21
N SER A 73 7.57 -6.40 10.13
CA SER A 73 6.60 -5.40 10.59
C SER A 73 5.30 -5.44 9.79
N ALA A 74 5.40 -5.53 8.45
CA ALA A 74 4.25 -5.63 7.57
C ALA A 74 3.49 -6.94 7.78
N GLY A 75 4.21 -8.05 7.95
CA GLY A 75 3.63 -9.36 8.26
C GLY A 75 2.87 -9.36 9.59
N ALA A 76 3.43 -8.74 10.63
CA ALA A 76 2.76 -8.59 11.93
C ALA A 76 1.46 -7.77 11.81
N VAL A 77 1.52 -6.58 11.18
CA VAL A 77 0.31 -5.76 10.96
C VAL A 77 -0.72 -6.49 10.12
N LEU A 78 -0.28 -7.22 9.09
CA LEU A 78 -1.17 -7.97 8.20
C LEU A 78 -1.86 -9.15 8.90
N ALA A 79 -1.19 -9.80 9.84
CA ALA A 79 -1.73 -10.92 10.59
C ALA A 79 -2.90 -10.51 11.50
N ASP A 80 -2.83 -9.30 12.06
CA ASP A 80 -3.85 -8.75 12.97
C ASP A 80 -4.89 -7.86 12.25
N ALA A 81 -4.68 -7.55 10.97
CA ALA A 81 -5.53 -6.62 10.23
C ALA A 81 -6.95 -7.16 10.02
N THR A 82 -7.94 -6.37 10.41
CA THR A 82 -9.38 -6.64 10.19
C THR A 82 -10.07 -5.52 9.42
N THR A 83 -9.40 -4.38 9.22
CA THR A 83 -9.94 -3.20 8.57
C THR A 83 -9.15 -2.80 7.33
N ALA A 84 -9.81 -2.10 6.40
CA ALA A 84 -9.16 -1.57 5.20
C ALA A 84 -8.03 -0.56 5.49
N GLU A 85 -8.03 0.09 6.66
CA GLU A 85 -6.98 1.01 7.09
C GLU A 85 -5.71 0.25 7.50
N GLU A 86 -5.88 -0.85 8.25
CA GLU A 86 -4.80 -1.74 8.67
C GLU A 86 -4.17 -2.46 7.48
N PHE A 87 -4.98 -2.96 6.53
CA PHE A 87 -4.44 -3.51 5.28
C PHE A 87 -3.64 -2.48 4.50
N ARG A 88 -4.11 -1.23 4.42
CA ARG A 88 -3.34 -0.13 3.79
C ARG A 88 -2.05 0.18 4.55
N LEU A 89 -2.03 0.04 5.87
CA LEU A 89 -0.82 0.20 6.67
C LEU A 89 0.19 -0.91 6.35
N ALA A 90 -0.23 -2.17 6.33
CA ALA A 90 0.61 -3.30 5.94
C ALA A 90 1.16 -3.13 4.52
N GLU A 91 0.32 -2.74 3.55
CA GLU A 91 0.72 -2.45 2.17
C GLU A 91 1.82 -1.37 2.10
N ARG A 92 1.67 -0.28 2.86
CA ARG A 92 2.70 0.78 2.90
C ARG A 92 4.02 0.29 3.48
N ILE A 93 3.99 -0.42 4.61
CA ILE A 93 5.21 -0.93 5.25
C ILE A 93 5.92 -1.91 4.30
N ALA A 94 5.19 -2.81 3.64
CA ALA A 94 5.76 -3.72 2.66
C ALA A 94 6.36 -2.97 1.45
N THR A 95 5.70 -1.91 0.98
CA THR A 95 6.20 -1.06 -0.12
C THR A 95 7.49 -0.31 0.26
N GLU A 96 7.61 0.15 1.50
CA GLU A 96 8.85 0.74 2.03
C GLU A 96 10.00 -0.29 2.05
N GLY A 97 9.70 -1.53 2.46
CA GLY A 97 10.66 -2.62 2.39
C GLY A 97 11.12 -2.91 0.95
N LEU A 98 10.18 -2.95 -0.01
CA LEU A 98 10.48 -3.13 -1.43
C LEU A 98 11.36 -2.00 -1.98
N ALA A 99 11.17 -0.76 -1.51
CA ALA A 99 12.04 0.35 -1.89
C ALA A 99 13.48 0.14 -1.41
N HIS A 100 13.68 -0.32 -0.17
CA HIS A 100 15.01 -0.66 0.34
C HIS A 100 15.66 -1.80 -0.45
N THR A 101 14.90 -2.84 -0.81
CA THR A 101 15.39 -3.91 -1.69
C THR A 101 15.81 -3.37 -3.04
N ARG A 102 14.98 -2.53 -3.68
CA ARG A 102 15.27 -1.93 -4.98
C ARG A 102 16.58 -1.12 -4.93
N ASP A 103 16.76 -0.30 -3.89
CA ASP A 103 17.96 0.49 -3.69
C ASP A 103 19.21 -0.40 -3.48
N ALA A 104 19.07 -1.48 -2.69
CA ALA A 104 20.16 -2.45 -2.49
C ALA A 104 20.55 -3.15 -3.80
N TYR A 105 19.55 -3.58 -4.59
CA TYR A 105 19.77 -4.28 -5.85
C TYR A 105 20.41 -3.36 -6.89
N ALA A 106 19.97 -2.10 -6.96
CA ALA A 106 20.59 -1.09 -7.82
C ALA A 106 22.08 -0.89 -7.49
N ARG A 107 22.45 -0.88 -6.19
CA ARG A 107 23.85 -0.78 -5.76
C ARG A 107 24.68 -2.02 -6.11
N LEU A 108 24.06 -3.19 -6.08
CA LEU A 108 24.68 -4.46 -6.47
C LEU A 108 24.71 -4.67 -7.99
N GLY A 109 24.07 -3.79 -8.78
CA GLY A 109 23.92 -3.97 -10.23
C GLY A 109 23.00 -5.14 -10.61
N LEU A 110 22.09 -5.53 -9.71
CA LEU A 110 21.16 -6.64 -9.90
C LEU A 110 19.79 -6.16 -10.40
N PRO A 111 19.10 -6.97 -11.22
CA PRO A 111 17.75 -6.63 -11.67
C PRO A 111 16.73 -6.79 -10.53
N PHE A 112 15.80 -5.85 -10.42
CA PHE A 112 14.69 -5.90 -9.47
C PHE A 112 13.39 -6.27 -10.20
N ALA A 113 12.79 -7.40 -9.83
CA ALA A 113 11.49 -7.81 -10.35
C ALA A 113 10.36 -7.18 -9.52
N GLU A 114 9.47 -6.44 -10.20
CA GLU A 114 8.31 -5.77 -9.60
C GLU A 114 7.10 -6.70 -9.38
#